data_AF-A0A535X779-F1
#
_entry.id   AF-A0A535X779-F1
#
_cell.length_a   1.000
_cell.length_b   1.000
_cell.length_c   1.000
_cell.angle_alpha   90.00
_cell.angle_beta   90.00
_cell.angle_gamma   90.00
#
_symmetry.space_group_name_H-M   'P 1'
#
loop_
_entity.id
_entity.type
_entity.pdbx_description
1 polymer ?
#
loop_
_entity_poly.entity_id
_entity_poly.type
_entity_poly.pdbx_seq_one_letter_code
_entity_poly.pdbx_strand_id
1 'polypeptide(L)'
;MCIRNHHSAECGTPPHIDDLRPNRYLGYFENQYGEQARFICDRDSNKAVLYLGDAGLATPHAVVDGAVPDVVLSETDLPRVRACWQPATANREEV
;
A
#
# COMPACT_ATOMS: atom_id res chain seq x y z
N MET A 1 -10.05 -2.24 -14.17
CA MET A 1 -8.84 -1.61 -14.73
C MET A 1 -7.66 -2.45 -14.28
N CYS A 2 -6.91 -3.07 -15.19
CA CYS A 2 -5.86 -4.03 -14.84
C CYS A 2 -4.52 -3.30 -14.71
N ILE A 3 -3.95 -3.25 -13.51
CA ILE A 3 -2.61 -2.72 -13.26
C ILE A 3 -1.61 -3.79 -13.73
N ARG A 4 -0.87 -3.51 -14.81
CA ARG A 4 0.19 -4.40 -15.29
C ARG A 4 1.40 -4.26 -14.38
N ASN A 5 1.77 -5.36 -13.74
CA ASN A 5 2.98 -5.47 -12.94
C ASN A 5 4.18 -5.55 -13.90
N HIS A 6 5.13 -4.63 -13.80
CA HIS A 6 6.37 -4.59 -14.59
C HIS A 6 7.52 -5.27 -13.82
N HIS A 7 7.21 -6.29 -13.02
CA HIS A 7 8.19 -7.15 -12.37
C HIS A 7 8.09 -8.55 -12.98
N SER A 8 9.25 -9.15 -13.29
CA SER A 8 9.38 -10.49 -13.85
C SER A 8 8.54 -11.52 -13.09
N ALA A 9 8.10 -12.57 -13.78
CA ALA A 9 7.17 -13.60 -13.31
C ALA A 9 7.55 -14.33 -11.99
N GLU A 10 8.73 -14.07 -11.45
CA GLU A 10 9.26 -14.61 -10.20
C GLU A 10 8.82 -13.83 -8.93
N CYS A 11 8.22 -12.64 -9.04
CA CYS A 11 7.83 -11.82 -7.88
C CYS A 11 6.48 -12.23 -7.23
N GLY A 12 5.90 -13.35 -7.66
CA GLY A 12 4.63 -13.87 -7.15
C GLY A 12 3.40 -13.23 -7.79
N THR A 13 2.25 -13.93 -7.73
CA THR A 13 0.99 -13.40 -8.22
C THR A 13 0.57 -12.23 -7.34
N PRO A 14 0.35 -11.03 -7.89
CA PRO A 14 -0.17 -9.92 -7.10
C PRO A 14 -1.48 -10.34 -6.43
N PRO A 15 -1.67 -10.08 -5.12
CA PRO A 15 -2.91 -10.45 -4.46
C PRO A 15 -4.08 -9.83 -5.22
N HIS A 16 -5.13 -10.62 -5.47
CA HIS A 16 -6.36 -10.13 -6.05
C HIS A 16 -6.98 -9.16 -5.03
N ILE A 17 -6.79 -7.86 -5.27
CA ILE A 17 -7.41 -6.83 -4.45
C ILE A 17 -8.84 -6.70 -4.95
N ASP A 18 -9.74 -7.23 -4.15
CA ASP A 18 -11.17 -7.18 -4.40
C ASP A 18 -11.67 -5.74 -4.20
N ASP A 19 -11.89 -5.01 -5.31
CA ASP A 19 -12.46 -3.66 -5.35
C ASP A 19 -13.95 -3.65 -4.93
N LEU A 20 -14.56 -4.81 -4.67
CA LEU A 20 -15.96 -4.94 -4.24
C LEU A 20 -16.21 -4.49 -2.79
N ARG A 21 -15.18 -4.09 -2.04
CA ARG A 21 -15.35 -3.49 -0.71
C ARG A 21 -15.34 -1.96 -0.82
N PRO A 22 -16.50 -1.29 -0.76
CA PRO A 22 -16.61 0.15 -1.03
C PRO A 22 -15.85 1.03 -0.01
N ASN A 23 -15.43 0.47 1.12
CA ASN A 23 -14.75 1.21 2.19
C ASN A 23 -13.24 0.95 2.24
N ARG A 24 -12.63 0.53 1.13
CA ARG A 24 -11.17 0.37 1.02
C ARG A 24 -10.54 1.50 0.21
N TYR A 25 -9.46 2.05 0.74
CA TYR A 25 -8.62 2.99 0.02
C TYR A 25 -7.41 2.23 -0.54
N LEU A 26 -7.18 2.37 -1.84
CA LEU A 26 -6.09 1.71 -2.56
C LEU A 26 -5.14 2.77 -3.11
N GLY A 27 -3.87 2.68 -2.73
CA GLY A 27 -2.77 3.46 -3.30
C GLY A 27 -1.82 2.53 -4.04
N TYR A 28 -1.47 2.90 -5.26
CA TYR A 28 -0.42 2.23 -6.03
C TYR A 28 0.65 3.25 -6.39
N PHE A 29 1.91 2.91 -6.16
CA PHE A 29 3.04 3.73 -6.60
C PHE A 29 4.21 2.85 -7.00
N GLU A 30 4.97 3.34 -7.97
CA GLU A 30 6.19 2.70 -8.48
C GLU A 30 7.36 3.66 -8.23
N ASN A 31 8.49 3.15 -7.74
CA ASN A 31 9.68 3.97 -7.56
C ASN A 31 10.48 4.09 -8.87
N GLN A 32 11.54 4.91 -8.85
CA GLN A 32 12.36 5.16 -10.04
C GLN A 32 13.12 3.92 -10.56
N TYR A 33 13.17 2.86 -9.76
CA TYR A 33 13.78 1.58 -10.08
C TYR A 33 12.77 0.56 -10.64
N GLY A 34 11.50 0.94 -10.76
CA GLY A 34 10.43 0.04 -11.23
C GLY A 34 9.83 -0.82 -10.11
N GLU A 35 10.21 -0.60 -8.86
CA GLU A 35 9.66 -1.37 -7.74
C GLU A 35 8.25 -0.89 -7.41
N GLN A 36 7.35 -1.86 -7.33
CA GLN A 36 5.93 -1.59 -7.12
C GLN A 36 5.58 -1.68 -5.64
N ALA A 37 4.80 -0.71 -5.18
CA ALA A 37 4.28 -0.66 -3.83
C ALA A 37 2.76 -0.47 -3.85
N ARG A 38 2.08 -1.15 -2.94
CA ARG A 38 0.62 -1.15 -2.85
C ARG A 38 0.20 -0.88 -1.42
N PHE A 39 -0.45 0.25 -1.23
CA PHE A 39 -1.07 0.63 0.02
C PHE A 39 -2.55 0.23 -0.01
N ILE A 40 -3.00 -0.51 0.99
CA ILE A 40 -4.41 -0.88 1.16
C ILE A 40 -4.82 -0.46 2.56
N CYS A 41 -5.81 0.41 2.67
CA CYS A 41 -6.42 0.78 3.94
C CYS A 41 -7.88 0.35 3.97
N ASP A 42 -8.22 -0.47 4.95
CA ASP A 42 -9.59 -0.84 5.29
C ASP A 42 -10.13 0.19 6.28
N ARG A 43 -11.02 1.07 5.82
CA ARG A 43 -11.57 2.16 6.66
C ARG A 43 -12.50 1.63 7.76
N ASP A 44 -13.13 0.48 7.53
CA ASP A 44 -14.02 -0.17 8.49
C ASP A 44 -13.24 -0.70 9.71
N SER A 45 -12.13 -1.40 9.45
CA SER A 45 -11.26 -1.97 10.49
C SER A 45 -10.18 -0.99 10.97
N ASN A 46 -10.05 0.18 10.34
CA ASN A 46 -8.96 1.15 10.54
C ASN A 46 -7.56 0.53 10.38
N LYS A 47 -7.41 -0.45 9.49
CA LYS A 47 -6.15 -1.17 9.28
C LYS A 47 -5.61 -0.86 7.90
N ALA A 48 -4.40 -0.34 7.85
CA ALA A 48 -3.66 -0.17 6.62
C ALA A 48 -2.50 -1.14 6.54
N VAL A 49 -2.25 -1.65 5.34
CA VAL A 49 -1.14 -2.53 5.02
C VAL A 49 -0.45 -2.04 3.75
N LEU A 50 0.86 -2.22 3.72
CA LEU A 50 1.72 -1.93 2.58
C LEU A 50 2.34 -3.23 2.08
N TYR A 51 2.23 -3.46 0.78
CA TYR A 51 2.96 -4.50 0.07
C TYR A 51 4.07 -3.83 -0.72
N LEU A 52 5.29 -4.34 -0.60
CA LEU A 52 6.45 -3.83 -1.31
C LEU A 52 7.00 -4.92 -2.22
N GLY A 53 7.43 -4.54 -3.42
CA GLY A 53 8.08 -5.46 -4.36
C GLY A 53 9.29 -6.15 -3.74
N ASP A 54 10.14 -5.39 -3.05
CA ASP A 54 11.40 -5.87 -2.47
C ASP A 54 11.22 -6.75 -1.22
N ALA A 55 10.20 -6.45 -0.39
CA ALA A 55 9.85 -7.25 0.78
C ALA A 55 8.89 -8.42 0.46
N GLY A 56 8.61 -8.64 -0.83
CA GLY A 56 7.67 -9.62 -1.34
C GLY A 56 6.23 -9.09 -1.34
N LEU A 57 5.62 -9.07 -2.53
CA LEU A 57 4.20 -8.71 -2.74
C LEU A 57 3.20 -9.60 -1.97
N ALA A 58 3.67 -10.69 -1.36
CA ALA A 58 2.89 -11.61 -0.54
C ALA A 58 2.91 -11.27 0.96
N THR A 59 3.81 -10.38 1.41
CA THR A 59 3.96 -10.03 2.83
C THR A 59 3.33 -8.66 3.10
N PRO A 60 2.16 -8.60 3.77
CA PRO A 60 1.58 -7.33 4.18
C PRO A 60 2.32 -6.78 5.39
N HIS A 61 2.81 -5.54 5.30
CA HIS A 61 3.37 -4.82 6.44
C HIS A 61 2.36 -3.79 6.96
N ALA A 62 2.13 -3.76 8.27
CA ALA A 62 1.18 -2.83 8.86
C ALA A 62 1.66 -1.38 8.71
N VAL A 63 0.78 -0.50 8.25
CA VAL A 63 1.01 0.95 8.26
C VAL A 63 0.32 1.54 9.48
N VAL A 64 1.09 2.20 10.33
CA VAL A 64 0.66 2.84 11.57
C VAL A 64 1.06 4.31 11.51
N ASP A 65 0.08 5.21 11.60
CA ASP A 65 0.29 6.68 11.54
C ASP A 65 1.13 7.13 10.33
N GLY A 66 0.94 6.48 9.18
CA GLY A 66 1.66 6.78 7.94
C GLY A 66 3.12 6.34 7.94
N ALA A 67 3.53 5.46 8.85
CA ALA A 67 4.82 4.80 8.89
C ALA A 67 4.65 3.27 8.87
N VAL A 68 5.69 2.54 8.44
CA VAL A 68 5.72 1.08 8.45
C VAL A 68 6.83 0.64 9.40
N PRO A 69 6.54 0.37 10.69
CA PRO A 69 7.58 0.15 11.70
C PRO A 69 8.42 -1.11 11.42
N ASP A 70 7.87 -2.06 10.69
CA ASP A 70 8.49 -3.33 10.34
C ASP A 70 9.38 -3.23 9.09
N VAL A 71 9.38 -2.09 8.38
CA VAL A 71 10.12 -1.90 7.14
C VAL A 71 10.91 -0.60 7.15
N VAL A 72 12.19 -0.70 6.80
CA VAL A 72 13.00 0.48 6.50
C VAL A 72 12.62 0.99 5.11
N LEU A 73 11.79 2.04 5.09
CA LEU A 73 11.42 2.73 3.85
C LEU A 73 12.51 3.75 3.47
N SER A 74 12.80 3.83 2.17
CA SER A 74 13.67 4.86 1.62
C SER A 74 13.08 6.26 1.82
N GLU A 75 13.93 7.29 1.78
CA GLU A 75 13.53 8.70 1.90
C GLU A 75 12.49 9.13 0.84
N THR A 76 12.40 8.41 -0.27
CA THR A 76 11.42 8.65 -1.34
C THR A 76 10.09 7.89 -1.15
N ASP A 77 10.09 6.77 -0.43
CA ASP A 77 8.91 5.91 -0.28
C ASP A 77 8.06 6.29 0.93
N LEU A 78 8.69 6.70 2.04
CA LEU A 78 7.97 7.17 3.23
C LEU A 78 7.00 8.33 2.93
N PRO A 79 7.37 9.39 2.17
CA PRO A 79 6.44 10.46 1.81
C PRO A 79 5.25 9.96 0.99
N ARG A 80 5.43 8.95 0.14
CA ARG A 80 4.37 8.38 -0.70
C ARG A 80 3.37 7.58 0.15
N VAL A 81 3.87 6.78 1.10
CA VAL A 81 3.02 6.10 2.09
C VAL A 81 2.19 7.11 2.88
N ARG A 82 2.80 8.21 3.32
CA ARG A 82 2.09 9.30 4.03
C ARG A 82 1.04 9.97 3.16
N ALA A 83 1.35 10.25 1.90
CA ALA A 83 0.41 10.84 0.96
C ALA A 83 -0.81 9.94 0.67
N CYS A 84 -0.65 8.61 0.76
CA CYS A 84 -1.77 7.66 0.71
C CYS A 84 -2.51 7.56 2.06
N TRP A 85 -1.78 7.57 3.17
CA TRP A 85 -2.35 7.49 4.52
C TRP A 85 -3.29 8.66 4.83
N GLN A 86 -2.85 9.91 4.55
CA GLN A 86 -3.62 11.12 4.87
C GLN A 86 -5.07 11.08 4.33
N PRO A 87 -5.34 10.91 3.02
CA PRO A 87 -6.72 10.82 2.51
C PRO A 87 -7.41 9.51 2.88
N ALA A 88 -6.67 8.43 3.16
CA ALA A 88 -7.25 7.18 3.66
C ALA A 88 -7.85 7.37 5.05
N THR A 89 -7.23 8.20 5.89
CA THR A 89 -7.67 8.52 7.25
C THR A 89 -8.34 9.88 7.38
N ALA A 90 -8.44 10.71 6.34
CA ALA A 90 -9.01 12.06 6.41
C ALA A 90 -10.52 12.08 6.71
N ASN A 91 -11.25 11.01 6.36
CA ASN A 91 -12.66 10.85 6.76
C ASN A 91 -12.81 10.41 8.23
N ARG A 92 -11.73 10.45 9.01
CA ARG A 92 -11.76 10.44 10.46
C ARG A 92 -12.23 11.82 10.91
N GLU A 93 -13.50 12.12 10.67
CA GLU A 93 -14.16 13.19 11.40
C GLU A 93 -14.20 12.72 12.85
N GLU A 94 -13.40 13.36 13.69
CA GLU A 94 -13.39 13.14 15.13
C GLU A 94 -14.81 13.46 15.65
N VAL A 95 -15.50 12.44 16.13
CA VAL A 95 -16.73 12.57 16.93
C VAL A 95 -16.40 12.84 18.39
#